data_AF-A0A8S3FZQ7-F1
#
_entry.id   AF-A0A8S3FZQ7-F1
#
_cell.length_a   1.000
_cell.length_b   1.000
_cell.length_c   1.000
_cell.angle_alpha   90.00
_cell.angle_beta   90.00
_cell.angle_gamma   90.00
#
_symmetry.space_group_name_H-M   'P 1'
#
loop_
_entity.id
_entity.type
_entity.pdbx_description
1 polymer ?
#
loop_
_entity_poly.entity_id
_entity_poly.type
_entity_poly.pdbx_seq_one_letter_code
_entity_poly.pdbx_strand_id
1 'polypeptide(L)' 'MQHARENHATVVLTNGNVLVIGGWNGSSNMNAVESYNSTTGTWTTINNLVYERSGFTATLLRN' A
#
# COMPACT_ATOMS: atom_id res chain seq x y z
N MET A 1 5.45 8.58 1.71
CA MET A 1 4.03 8.21 1.65
C MET A 1 3.25 9.49 1.47
N GLN A 2 2.26 9.51 0.58
CA GLN A 2 1.51 10.71 0.24
C GLN A 2 0.26 10.90 1.11
N HIS A 3 -0.26 9.82 1.71
CA HIS A 3 -1.46 9.88 2.56
C HIS A 3 -1.18 9.29 3.94
N ALA A 4 -1.49 10.04 5.00
CA ALA A 4 -1.56 9.48 6.35
C ALA A 4 -2.68 8.42 6.39
N ARG A 5 -2.37 7.24 6.95
CA ARG A 5 -3.29 6.10 7.00
C ARG A 5 -2.96 5.13 8.11
N GLU A 6 -3.98 4.48 8.65
CA GLU A 6 -3.88 3.32 9.55
C GLU A 6 -4.60 2.11 8.95
N ASN A 7 -4.48 0.92 9.57
CA ASN A 7 -5.18 -0.31 9.16
C ASN A 7 -5.02 -0.68 7.67
N HIS A 8 -3.88 -0.31 7.06
CA HIS A 8 -3.53 -0.64 5.69
C HIS A 8 -2.80 -1.99 5.61
N ALA A 9 -2.85 -2.65 4.46
CA ALA A 9 -2.01 -3.83 4.22
C ALA A 9 -0.64 -3.42 3.68
N THR A 10 0.40 -4.13 4.08
CA THR A 10 1.76 -3.96 3.55
C THR A 10 2.33 -5.28 3.07
N VAL A 11 3.14 -5.24 2.00
CA VAL A 11 3.87 -6.41 1.51
C VAL A 11 5.19 -5.99 0.87
N VAL A 12 6.25 -6.75 1.11
CA VAL A 12 7.56 -6.56 0.45
C VAL A 12 7.57 -7.40 -0.84
N LEU A 13 7.87 -6.76 -1.96
CA LEU A 13 7.99 -7.40 -3.27
C LEU A 13 9.34 -8.11 -3.45
N THR A 14 9.45 -9.00 -4.44
CA THR A 14 10.69 -9.73 -4.75
C THR A 14 11.86 -8.82 -5.12
N ASN A 15 11.59 -7.63 -5.65
CA ASN A 15 12.59 -6.61 -5.98
C ASN A 15 12.97 -5.71 -4.79
N GLY A 16 12.46 -5.98 -3.58
CA GLY A 16 12.78 -5.21 -2.37
C GLY A 16 11.95 -3.93 -2.18
N ASN A 17 11.02 -3.62 -3.09
CA ASN A 17 10.10 -2.50 -2.90
C ASN A 17 8.96 -2.87 -1.94
N VAL A 18 8.36 -1.86 -1.29
CA VAL A 18 7.23 -2.07 -0.37
C VAL A 18 5.95 -1.56 -1.01
N LEU A 19 4.90 -2.37 -0.96
CA LEU A 19 3.57 -2.03 -1.43
C LEU A 19 2.67 -1.76 -0.23
N VAL A 20 2.01 -0.61 -0.20
CA VAL A 20 1.07 -0.18 0.83
C VAL A 20 -0.31 -0.03 0.21
N ILE A 21 -1.30 -0.76 0.74
CA ILE A 21 -2.59 -0.97 0.07
C ILE A 21 -3.73 -0.57 1.01
N GLY A 22 -4.59 0.34 0.55
CA GLY A 22 -5.79 0.75 1.29
C GLY A 22 -5.47 1.39 2.64
N GLY A 23 -6.37 1.26 3.60
CA GLY A 23 -6.26 1.84 4.94
C GLY A 23 -7.39 2.83 5.26
N TRP A 24 -7.29 3.47 6.41
CA TRP A 24 -8.20 4.49 6.93
C TRP A 24 -7.44 5.80 7.13
N ASN A 25 -7.94 6.90 6.56
CA ASN A 25 -7.25 8.21 6.61
C ASN A 25 -7.75 9.13 7.74
N GLY A 26 -8.57 8.61 8.66
CA GLY A 26 -9.25 9.40 9.69
C GLY A 26 -10.71 9.74 9.37
N SER A 27 -11.11 9.63 8.10
CA SER A 27 -12.45 10.02 7.63
C SER A 27 -13.14 8.96 6.77
N SER A 28 -12.39 8.26 5.92
CA SER A 28 -12.92 7.22 5.03
C SER A 28 -11.91 6.08 4.84
N ASN A 29 -12.42 4.93 4.38
CA ASN A 29 -11.55 3.90 3.84
C ASN A 29 -10.87 4.43 2.57
N MET A 30 -9.73 3.84 2.24
CA MET A 30 -8.94 4.23 1.09
C MET A 30 -8.90 3.11 0.07
N ASN A 31 -8.92 3.49 -1.21
CA ASN A 31 -8.55 2.62 -2.31
C ASN A 31 -7.12 2.90 -2.82
N ALA A 32 -6.45 3.92 -2.27
CA ALA A 32 -5.13 4.34 -2.69
C ALA A 32 -4.08 3.26 -2.41
N VAL A 33 -3.23 3.01 -3.42
CA VAL A 33 -2.11 2.09 -3.34
C VAL A 33 -0.82 2.84 -3.64
N GLU A 34 0.18 2.70 -2.76
CA GLU A 34 1.46 3.36 -2.90
C GLU A 34 2.60 2.33 -2.89
N SER A 35 3.58 2.51 -3.76
CA SER A 35 4.83 1.75 -3.76
C SER A 35 5.97 2.62 -3.25
N TYR A 36 6.77 2.06 -2.34
CA TYR A 36 8.04 2.62 -1.92
C TYR A 36 9.17 1.91 -2.66
N ASN A 37 9.95 2.69 -3.42
CA ASN A 37 11.17 2.22 -4.04
C ASN A 37 12.32 2.31 -3.02
N SER A 38 12.86 1.16 -2.61
CA SER A 38 13.91 1.10 -1.58
C SER A 38 15.27 1.58 -2.06
N THR A 39 15.52 1.56 -3.38
CA THR A 39 16.77 2.05 -3.97
C THR A 39 16.82 3.58 -4.02
N THR A 40 15.70 4.22 -4.37
CA THR A 40 15.64 5.69 -4.53
C THR A 40 15.06 6.40 -3.31
N GLY A 41 14.45 5.66 -2.37
CA GLY A 41 13.78 6.22 -1.22
C GLY A 41 12.49 7.00 -1.55
N THR A 42 11.94 6.80 -2.75
CA THR A 42 10.80 7.58 -3.25
C THR A 42 9.49 6.80 -3.16
N TRP A 43 8.40 7.53 -2.95
CA TRP A 43 7.03 7.00 -2.96
C TRP A 43 6.33 7.33 -4.27
N THR A 44 5.59 6.37 -4.81
CA THR A 44 4.81 6.55 -6.03
C THR A 44 3.42 5.93 -5.85
N THR A 45 2.37 6.69 -6.17
CA THR A 45 1.02 6.16 -6.25
C THR A 45 0.91 5.25 -7.47
N ILE A 46 0.39 4.05 -7.28
CA ILE A 46 0.14 3.09 -8.37
C ILE A 46 -1.38 2.88 -8.54
N ASN A 47 -1.77 1.87 -9.31
CA ASN A 47 -3.18 1.57 -9.55
C ASN A 47 -3.95 1.35 -8.24
N ASN A 48 -5.06 2.06 -8.11
CA ASN A 48 -5.94 1.97 -6.95
C ASN A 48 -6.72 0.65 -6.93
N LEU A 49 -7.19 0.27 -5.75
CA LEU A 49 -8.20 -0.78 -5.62
C LEU A 49 -9.53 -0.36 -6.27
N VAL A 50 -10.30 -1.34 -6.75
CA VAL A 50 -11.66 -1.10 -7.26
C VAL A 50 -12.61 -0.64 -6.14
N TYR A 51 -12.40 -1.17 -4.93
CA TYR A 51 -13.18 -0.83 -3.74
C TYR A 51 -12.23 -0.44 -2.60
N GLU A 52 -12.65 0.53 -1.80
CA GLU A 52 -11.92 0.96 -0.61
C GLU A 52 -11.85 -0.19 0.42
N ARG A 53 -10.69 -0.36 1.06
CA ARG A 53 -10.46 -1.45 2.02
C ARG A 53 -9.57 -0.99 3.17
N SER A 54 -9.86 -1.46 4.37
CA SER A 54 -9.01 -1.34 5.57
C SER A 54 -9.16 -2.59 6.43
N GLY A 55 -8.24 -2.83 7.38
CA GLY A 55 -8.29 -3.94 8.31
C GLY A 55 -8.01 -5.32 7.70
N PHE A 56 -7.12 -5.40 6.70
CA PHE A 56 -6.79 -6.64 6.00
C PHE A 56 -5.27 -6.84 5.88
N THR A 57 -4.86 -8.06 5.52
CA THR A 57 -3.46 -8.44 5.30
C THR A 57 -3.18 -8.72 3.82
N ALA A 58 -1.93 -8.53 3.39
CA ALA A 58 -1.44 -8.95 2.09
C ALA A 58 -0.28 -9.94 2.26
N THR A 59 -0.17 -10.91 1.37
CA THR A 59 0.92 -11.89 1.38
C THR A 59 1.45 -12.07 -0.03
N LEU A 60 2.76 -11.92 -0.19
CA LEU A 60 3.44 -12.22 -1.44
C LEU A 60 3.61 -13.73 -1.55
N LEU A 61 3.02 -14.34 -2.57
CA LEU A 61 3.39 -15.69 -2.99
C LEU A 61 4.63 -15.60 -3.89
N ARG A 62 5.66 -16.37 -3.58
CA ARG A 62 6.81 -16.53 -4.47
C ARG A 62 6.50 -17.66 -5.43
N ASN A 63 6.71 -17.41 -6.72
CA ASN A 63 6.73 -18.45 -7.74
C ASN A 63 8.13 -19.06 -7.82
#